data_AF-R5YMM4-F1
#
_entry.id   AF-R5YMM4-F1
#
_cell.length_a   1.000
_cell.length_b   1.000
_cell.length_c   1.000
_cell.angle_alpha   90.00
_cell.angle_beta   90.00
_cell.angle_gamma   90.00
#
_symmetry.space_group_name_H-M   'P 1'
#
loop_
_entity.id
_entity.type
_entity.pdbx_description
1 polymer ?
#
loop_
_entity_poly.entity_id
_entity_poly.type
_entity_poly.pdbx_seq_one_letter_code
_entity_poly.pdbx_strand_id
1 'polypeptide(L)'
;MALFKCPECGELISTESISCPKCGYNVNAYMENNGDKIQCNHCWKLNESGTKFCSHCGNNLQYSHSVKDGLPSDDLKQAKIDEHERKTLPIILAIIIIVLLLMCILPQVFIIV
;
A
#
# COMPACT_ATOMS: atom_id res chain seq x y z
N MET A 1 -10.73 -10.29 6.77
CA MET A 1 -9.98 -11.55 6.96
C MET A 1 -8.55 -11.27 6.54
N ALA A 2 -7.61 -11.41 7.48
CA ALA A 2 -6.19 -11.27 7.21
C ALA A 2 -5.70 -12.49 6.40
N LEU A 3 -5.05 -12.24 5.27
CA LEU A 3 -4.49 -13.30 4.41
C LEU A 3 -2.98 -13.21 4.42
N PHE A 4 -2.29 -14.33 4.44
CA PHE A 4 -0.83 -14.37 4.25
C PHE A 4 -0.47 -15.40 3.17
N LYS A 5 0.75 -15.29 2.64
CA LYS A 5 1.22 -16.24 1.63
C LYS A 5 1.88 -17.44 2.30
N CYS A 6 1.34 -18.63 2.03
CA CYS A 6 1.91 -19.89 2.49
C CYS A 6 3.36 -20.02 2.00
N PRO A 7 4.35 -20.26 2.90
CA PRO A 7 5.76 -20.31 2.53
C PRO A 7 6.12 -21.54 1.68
N GLU A 8 5.34 -22.61 1.76
CA GLU A 8 5.61 -23.86 1.03
C GLU A 8 5.05 -23.87 -0.39
N CYS A 9 3.78 -23.49 -0.57
CA CYS A 9 3.08 -23.64 -1.86
C CYS A 9 2.66 -22.31 -2.49
N GLY A 10 2.85 -21.19 -1.79
CA GLY A 10 2.55 -19.85 -2.28
C GLY A 10 1.06 -19.49 -2.32
N GLU A 11 0.16 -20.34 -1.80
CA GLU A 11 -1.28 -20.03 -1.72
C GLU A 11 -1.55 -18.91 -0.72
N LEU A 12 -2.51 -18.03 -1.03
CA LEU A 12 -3.00 -17.04 -0.07
C LEU A 12 -4.03 -17.71 0.85
N ILE A 13 -3.78 -17.66 2.15
CA ILE A 13 -4.55 -18.38 3.16
C ILE A 13 -4.83 -17.50 4.36
N SER A 14 -5.92 -17.79 5.07
CA SER A 14 -6.28 -17.06 6.29
C SER A 14 -5.23 -17.26 7.37
N THR A 15 -4.90 -16.20 8.10
CA THR A 15 -4.02 -16.29 9.28
C THR A 15 -4.61 -17.14 10.41
N GLU A 16 -5.93 -17.36 10.38
CA GLU A 16 -6.67 -18.17 11.37
C GLU A 16 -6.77 -19.66 10.98
N SER A 17 -6.27 -20.05 9.81
CA SER A 17 -6.30 -21.46 9.39
C SER A 17 -5.35 -22.30 10.25
N ILE A 18 -5.74 -23.53 10.59
CA ILE A 18 -4.85 -24.48 11.29
C ILE A 18 -3.79 -25.02 10.31
N SER A 19 -4.20 -25.33 9.09
CA SER A 19 -3.33 -25.82 8.02
C SER A 19 -3.69 -25.22 6.66
N CYS A 20 -2.73 -25.20 5.74
CA CYS A 20 -2.95 -24.76 4.37
C CYS A 20 -3.83 -25.79 3.64
N PRO A 21 -4.99 -25.40 3.09
CA PRO A 21 -5.89 -26.32 2.41
C PRO A 21 -5.31 -26.90 1.11
N LYS A 22 -4.28 -26.27 0.54
CA LYS A 22 -3.65 -26.72 -0.71
C LYS A 22 -2.53 -27.72 -0.51
N CYS A 23 -1.67 -27.52 0.49
CA CYS A 23 -0.47 -28.35 0.68
C CYS A 23 -0.35 -28.98 2.06
N GLY A 24 -1.27 -28.71 2.98
CA GLY A 24 -1.24 -29.25 4.34
C GLY A 24 -0.23 -28.60 5.30
N TYR A 25 0.45 -27.53 4.88
CA TYR A 25 1.41 -26.82 5.74
C TYR A 25 0.78 -26.38 7.07
N ASN A 26 1.49 -26.54 8.19
CA ASN A 26 0.98 -26.18 9.52
C ASN A 26 1.05 -24.66 9.73
N VAL A 27 -0.11 -24.01 9.60
CA VAL A 27 -0.23 -22.56 9.66
C VAL A 27 -0.19 -22.09 11.11
N ASN A 28 -0.83 -22.81 12.04
CA ASN A 28 -0.83 -22.44 13.44
C ASN A 28 0.59 -22.35 14.01
N ALA A 29 1.43 -23.37 13.75
CA ALA A 29 2.83 -23.36 14.16
C ALA A 29 3.62 -22.22 13.48
N TYR A 30 3.29 -21.89 12.22
CA TYR A 30 3.94 -20.76 11.55
C TYR A 30 3.60 -19.42 12.21
N MET A 31 2.34 -19.23 12.63
CA MET A 31 1.88 -18.03 13.35
C MET A 31 2.56 -17.90 14.71
N GLU A 32 2.67 -18.98 15.47
CA GLU A 32 3.35 -18.98 16.78
C GLU A 32 4.81 -18.55 16.67
N ASN A 33 5.52 -18.98 15.63
CA ASN A 33 6.95 -18.70 15.46
C ASN A 33 7.27 -17.41 14.70
N ASN A 34 6.34 -16.92 13.86
CA ASN A 34 6.63 -15.84 12.90
C ASN A 34 5.57 -14.73 12.89
N GLY A 35 4.52 -14.82 13.70
CA GLY A 35 3.37 -13.90 13.67
C GLY A 35 3.78 -12.42 13.74
N ASP A 36 4.80 -12.09 14.54
CA ASP A 36 5.27 -10.71 14.74
C ASP A 36 6.25 -10.21 13.65
N LYS A 37 6.79 -11.12 12.83
CA LYS A 37 7.70 -10.75 11.73
C LYS A 37 6.92 -10.11 10.59
N ILE A 38 7.57 -9.24 9.83
CA ILE A 38 6.97 -8.58 8.67
C ILE A 38 7.13 -9.45 7.43
N GLN A 39 6.02 -9.81 6.77
CA GLN A 39 6.07 -10.44 5.46
C GLN A 39 6.11 -9.38 4.36
N CYS A 40 7.17 -9.37 3.55
CA CYS A 40 7.30 -8.40 2.46
C CYS A 40 6.19 -8.58 1.42
N ASN A 41 5.43 -7.52 1.13
CA ASN A 41 4.35 -7.52 0.13
C ASN A 41 4.82 -7.69 -1.32
N HIS A 42 6.13 -7.60 -1.60
CA HIS A 42 6.71 -7.79 -2.93
C HIS A 42 7.29 -9.20 -3.13
N CYS A 43 8.22 -9.61 -2.25
CA CYS A 43 8.95 -10.88 -2.40
C CYS A 43 8.55 -11.98 -1.41
N TRP A 44 7.63 -11.68 -0.47
CA TRP A 44 7.06 -12.63 0.49
C TRP A 44 8.01 -13.19 1.54
N LYS A 45 9.27 -12.71 1.58
CA LYS A 45 10.22 -13.10 2.62
C LYS A 45 9.99 -12.35 3.92
N LEU A 46 10.34 -12.99 5.02
CA LEU A 46 10.20 -12.46 6.38
C LEU A 46 11.32 -11.47 6.69
N ASN A 47 10.96 -10.44 7.44
CA ASN A 47 11.87 -9.41 7.94
C ASN A 47 11.56 -9.15 9.41
N GLU A 48 12.55 -8.66 10.15
CA GLU A 48 12.36 -8.27 11.55
C GLU A 48 11.43 -7.05 11.66
N SER A 49 10.68 -6.98 12.76
CA SER A 49 9.76 -5.88 13.02
C SER A 49 10.50 -4.54 13.09
N GLY A 50 9.88 -3.48 12.57
CA GLY A 50 10.47 -2.13 12.56
C GLY A 50 11.52 -1.88 11.47
N THR A 51 11.85 -2.88 10.63
CA THR A 51 12.70 -2.66 9.45
C THR A 51 11.98 -1.83 8.39
N LYS A 52 12.67 -0.86 7.79
CA LYS A 52 12.09 0.03 6.75
C LYS A 52 12.12 -0.57 5.35
N PHE A 53 13.12 -1.41 5.07
CA PHE A 53 13.35 -2.01 3.76
C PHE A 53 13.54 -3.51 3.89
N CYS A 54 13.09 -4.24 2.89
CA CYS A 54 13.27 -5.68 2.84
C CYS A 54 14.75 -6.03 2.67
N SER A 55 15.29 -6.85 3.58
CA SER A 55 16.67 -7.33 3.55
C SER A 55 16.97 -8.26 2.35
N HIS A 56 15.93 -8.71 1.64
CA HIS A 56 16.05 -9.67 0.55
C HIS A 56 15.81 -9.08 -0.85
N CYS A 57 14.96 -8.07 -0.98
CA CYS A 57 14.63 -7.48 -2.29
C CYS A 57 14.72 -5.95 -2.32
N GLY A 58 15.02 -5.29 -1.20
CA GLY A 58 15.12 -3.84 -1.10
C GLY A 58 13.78 -3.08 -1.11
N ASN A 59 12.64 -3.77 -1.22
CA ASN A 59 11.33 -3.12 -1.24
C ASN A 59 11.05 -2.35 0.06
N ASN A 60 10.40 -1.19 -0.04
CA ASN A 60 9.96 -0.41 1.11
C ASN A 60 8.81 -1.14 1.84
N LEU A 61 8.97 -1.37 3.14
CA LEU A 61 8.05 -2.14 3.97
C LEU A 61 6.92 -1.31 4.60
N GLN A 62 6.74 -0.03 4.23
CA GLN A 62 5.67 0.81 4.76
C GLN A 62 4.25 0.25 4.51
N TYR A 63 4.10 -0.61 3.50
CA TYR A 63 2.85 -1.30 3.11
C TYR A 63 2.89 -2.81 3.42
N SER A 64 3.80 -3.22 4.32
CA SER A 64 3.89 -4.61 4.80
C SER A 64 3.51 -4.64 6.27
N HIS A 65 2.76 -5.65 6.68
CA HIS A 65 2.36 -5.85 8.08
C HIS A 65 3.00 -7.11 8.66
N SER A 66 2.78 -7.31 9.95
CA SER A 66 3.16 -8.55 10.60
C SER A 66 2.36 -9.72 10.00
N VAL A 67 2.95 -10.91 10.00
CA VAL A 67 2.31 -12.11 9.42
C VAL A 67 0.92 -12.34 10.02
N LYS A 68 0.75 -12.16 11.33
CA LYS A 68 -0.54 -12.38 12.03
C LYS A 68 -1.61 -11.36 11.62
N ASP A 69 -1.21 -10.13 11.30
CA ASP A 69 -2.11 -9.08 10.82
C ASP A 69 -2.47 -9.29 9.33
N GLY A 70 -1.70 -10.12 8.63
CA GLY A 70 -1.87 -10.45 7.22
C GLY A 70 -1.57 -9.29 6.26
N LEU A 71 -1.75 -9.55 4.98
CA LEU A 71 -1.65 -8.55 3.93
C LEU A 71 -2.76 -7.50 4.11
N PRO A 72 -2.42 -6.22 3.92
CA PRO A 72 -3.42 -5.17 3.87
C PRO A 72 -4.41 -5.46 2.74
N SER A 73 -5.69 -5.61 3.09
CA SER A 73 -6.77 -5.85 2.12
C SER A 73 -6.94 -4.71 1.13
N ASP A 74 -6.51 -3.50 1.53
CA ASP A 74 -6.79 -2.25 0.83
C ASP A 74 -5.64 -1.84 -0.11
N ASP A 75 -4.42 -2.33 0.12
CA ASP A 75 -3.24 -1.99 -0.70
C ASP A 75 -3.27 -2.60 -2.11
N LEU A 76 -4.05 -3.66 -2.35
CA LEU A 76 -4.35 -4.13 -3.70
C LEU A 76 -5.17 -3.10 -4.51
N LYS A 77 -5.88 -2.18 -3.84
CA LYS A 77 -6.68 -1.11 -4.46
C LYS A 77 -6.00 0.26 -4.41
N GLN A 78 -5.27 0.55 -3.34
CA GLN A 78 -4.77 1.90 -3.04
C GLN A 78 -3.76 2.42 -4.07
N ALA A 79 -2.93 1.55 -4.66
CA ALA A 79 -1.96 1.93 -5.69
C ALA A 79 -2.59 2.65 -6.91
N LYS A 80 -3.88 2.43 -7.20
CA LYS A 80 -4.58 3.12 -8.29
C LYS A 80 -5.22 4.44 -7.88
N ILE A 81 -5.55 4.63 -6.61
CA ILE A 81 -6.28 5.81 -6.13
C ILE A 81 -5.31 6.96 -5.88
N ASP A 82 -4.15 6.67 -5.30
CA ASP A 82 -3.15 7.70 -4.90
C ASP A 82 -2.51 8.40 -6.10
N GLU A 83 -2.37 7.73 -7.25
CA GLU A 83 -1.80 8.35 -8.45
C GLU A 83 -2.75 9.38 -9.09
N HIS A 84 -4.06 9.11 -9.06
CA HIS A 84 -5.07 10.00 -9.64
C HIS A 84 -5.24 11.28 -8.80
N GLU A 85 -5.33 11.17 -7.47
CA GLU A 85 -5.45 12.34 -6.60
C GLU A 85 -4.18 13.21 -6.60
N ARG A 86 -2.98 12.61 -6.58
CA ARG A 86 -1.71 13.36 -6.56
C ARG A 86 -1.53 14.27 -7.78
N LYS A 87 -2.04 13.86 -8.96
CA LYS A 87 -1.90 14.62 -10.22
C LYS A 87 -3.05 15.62 -10.44
N THR A 88 -4.26 15.30 -9.98
CA THR A 88 -5.44 16.12 -10.27
C THR A 88 -5.53 17.38 -9.40
N LEU A 89 -5.12 17.29 -8.12
CA LEU A 89 -5.16 18.41 -7.18
C LEU A 89 -4.32 19.65 -7.61
N PRO A 90 -3.05 19.52 -8.04
CA PRO A 90 -2.26 20.67 -8.46
C PRO A 90 -2.76 21.30 -9.76
N ILE A 91 -3.33 20.51 -10.68
CA ILE A 91 -3.88 21.02 -11.95
C ILE A 91 -5.12 21.87 -11.70
N ILE A 92 -6.03 21.42 -10.83
CA ILE A 92 -7.24 22.19 -10.46
C ILE A 92 -6.84 23.51 -9.79
N LEU A 93 -5.89 23.47 -8.85
CA LEU A 93 -5.40 24.69 -8.18
C LEU A 93 -4.78 25.67 -9.19
N ALA A 94 -3.98 25.18 -10.14
CA ALA A 94 -3.40 26.02 -11.19
C ALA A 94 -4.47 26.70 -12.07
N ILE A 95 -5.50 25.95 -12.48
CA ILE A 95 -6.61 26.50 -13.29
C ILE A 95 -7.37 27.59 -12.51
N ILE A 96 -7.66 27.36 -11.21
CA ILE A 96 -8.34 28.35 -10.37
C ILE A 96 -7.53 29.65 -10.27
N ILE A 97 -6.21 29.54 -10.06
CA ILE A 97 -5.33 30.71 -9.98
C ILE A 97 -5.32 31.48 -11.30
N ILE A 98 -5.25 30.80 -12.44
CA ILE A 98 -5.27 31.43 -13.77
C ILE A 98 -6.58 32.19 -14.00
N VAL A 99 -7.73 31.60 -13.64
CA VAL A 99 -9.04 32.24 -13.80
C VAL A 99 -9.16 33.49 -12.91
N LEU A 100 -8.68 33.43 -11.67
CA LEU A 100 -8.66 34.59 -10.77
C LEU A 100 -7.79 35.72 -11.31
N LEU A 101 -6.60 35.41 -11.85
CA LEU A 101 -5.72 36.39 -12.47
C LEU A 101 -6.41 37.06 -13.68
N LEU A 102 -7.03 36.27 -14.56
CA LEU A 102 -7.77 36.82 -15.70
C LEU A 102 -8.92 37.74 -15.26
N MET A 103 -9.69 37.33 -14.25
CA MET A 103 -10.75 38.15 -13.66
C MET A 103 -10.24 39.46 -13.03
N CYS A 104 -9.03 39.48 -12.47
CA CYS A 104 -8.42 40.71 -11.93
C CYS A 104 -7.85 41.62 -13.02
N ILE A 105 -7.31 41.05 -14.11
CA ILE A 105 -6.63 41.81 -15.17
C ILE A 105 -7.62 42.41 -16.18
N LEU A 106 -8.68 41.68 -16.54
CA LEU A 106 -9.72 42.15 -17.48
C LEU A 106 -10.37 43.50 -17.11
N PRO A 107 -10.75 43.78 -15.85
CA PRO A 107 -11.33 45.07 -15.48
C PRO A 107 -10.29 46.19 -15.43
N GLN A 108 -9.00 45.92 -15.15
CA GLN A 108 -7.95 46.95 -15.19
C GLN A 108 -7.68 47.44 -16.61
N VAL A 109 -7.73 46.54 -17.60
CA VAL A 109 -7.55 46.90 -19.02
C VAL A 109 -8.71 47.77 -19.52
N PHE A 110 -9.93 47.55 -19.04
CA PHE A 110 -11.11 48.33 -19.41
C PHE A 110 -11.16 49.75 -18.80
N ILE A 111 -10.38 50.03 -17.77
CA ILE A 111 -10.32 51.37 -17.11
C ILE A 111 -9.21 52.24 -17.71
N ILE A 112 -8.22 51.64 -18.39
CA ILE A 112 -7.03 52.34 -18.92
C ILE A 112 -7.23 52.82 -20.39
N VAL A 113 -8.29 52.35 -21.07
CA VAL A 113 -8.68 52.77 -22.44
C VAL A 113 -9.81 53.79 -22.36
#